data_AF-A0A3A6NNW3-F1
#
_entry.id   AF-A0A3A6NNW3-F1
#
_cell.length_a   1.000
_cell.length_b   1.000
_cell.length_c   1.000
_cell.angle_alpha   90.00
_cell.angle_beta   90.00
_cell.angle_gamma   90.00
#
_symmetry.space_group_name_H-M   'P 1'
#
loop_
_entity.id
_entity.type
_entity.pdbx_description
1 polymer ?
#
loop_
_entity_poly.entity_id
_entity_poly.type
_entity_poly.pdbx_seq_one_letter_code
_entity_poly.pdbx_strand_id
1 'polypeptide(L)'
;MNYLKNPRKQTDFSLPVFGGFVQIDVLSGSPEHNLARVGELLESLAPPPGAVIVLPELWSAGFYYEGLADQAAVTGQMLAGLTELAGRYRICLAGSLPEKRVAAGRVSYCNTLYFTGPDGVLGAYRKQQLFAPMAEERYFEPGDSPLPVATPRGLLGGLVCFDLRFPDLSLGQAARGAGVLLVSAQWPAARLGHWRILLQARAIENQLFIIGCNRCGTTSDTVFAGHSMVIGPDGSILAEAGEGEEGGGAALDLSLLAGVRAAFQTAGLTPYRFPDQDKICPLEGLLEKVACYRQAGRRMVFTNGCFDILHEGHVTYLEAARREGDYLVVGLNSDASIRAIKGPDRPVNSETSRARLLAALGCVDHVVLFGEETPLGLITALLPDVLIKGADWPVEKIVGATEVLAAGGQVKTIELVGEFSTTGLIRKIRTLQ
;
A
#
# COMPACT_ATOMS: atom_id res chain seq x y z
N MET A 1 3.13 -47.04 10.11
CA MET A 1 2.83 -46.83 11.54
C MET A 1 4.11 -46.29 12.17
N ASN A 2 4.26 -45.05 12.66
CA ASN A 2 3.33 -44.09 13.23
C ASN A 2 3.78 -42.66 12.85
N TYR A 3 2.96 -41.94 12.08
CA TYR A 3 3.06 -40.49 11.93
C TYR A 3 1.78 -39.89 12.49
N LEU A 4 1.64 -39.82 13.81
CA LEU A 4 0.58 -39.03 14.45
C LEU A 4 0.95 -38.82 15.92
N LYS A 5 1.43 -37.62 16.23
CA LYS A 5 1.31 -36.85 17.49
C LYS A 5 2.49 -35.89 17.57
N ASN A 6 2.42 -34.81 16.80
CA ASN A 6 3.00 -33.57 17.24
C ASN A 6 1.82 -32.68 17.66
N PRO A 7 1.47 -32.59 18.96
CA PRO A 7 0.51 -31.60 19.39
C PRO A 7 1.19 -30.26 19.13
N ARG A 8 0.75 -29.55 18.08
CA ARG A 8 1.09 -28.14 17.93
C ARG A 8 0.76 -27.52 19.28
N LYS A 9 1.77 -27.04 20.01
CA LYS A 9 1.54 -26.13 21.13
C LYS A 9 0.70 -25.00 20.55
N GLN A 10 -0.59 -25.05 20.86
CA GLN A 10 -1.51 -23.95 20.62
C GLN A 10 -1.00 -22.87 21.56
N THR A 11 -0.12 -22.01 21.05
CA THR A 11 0.19 -20.75 21.70
C THR A 11 -1.15 -20.05 21.83
N ASP A 12 -1.58 -19.83 23.07
CA ASP A 12 -2.87 -19.29 23.45
C ASP A 12 -2.92 -17.80 23.04
N PHE A 13 -3.04 -17.55 21.73
CA PHE A 13 -3.31 -16.25 21.16
C PHE A 13 -4.79 -15.94 21.45
N SER A 14 -5.07 -15.43 22.65
CA SER A 14 -6.36 -14.80 22.91
C SER A 14 -6.33 -13.43 22.23
N LEU A 15 -6.94 -13.36 21.05
CA LEU A 15 -7.21 -12.13 20.33
C LEU A 15 -7.98 -11.11 21.22
N PRO A 16 -7.97 -9.79 20.91
CA PRO A 16 -8.51 -8.79 21.82
C PRO A 16 -10.01 -8.97 22.07
N VAL A 17 -10.39 -8.91 23.35
CA VAL A 17 -11.79 -9.15 23.80
C VAL A 17 -12.62 -7.86 23.74
N PHE A 18 -11.98 -6.70 23.60
CA PHE A 18 -12.61 -5.39 23.50
C PHE A 18 -11.88 -4.53 22.46
N GLY A 19 -12.65 -3.86 21.61
CA GLY A 19 -12.17 -2.88 20.65
C GLY A 19 -12.82 -1.54 20.94
N GLY A 20 -12.04 -0.46 20.90
CA GLY A 20 -12.56 0.87 21.19
C GLY A 20 -11.77 1.99 20.54
N PHE A 21 -12.25 3.20 20.74
CA PHE A 21 -11.71 4.42 20.18
C PHE A 21 -11.68 5.51 21.26
N VAL A 22 -10.78 6.47 21.08
CA VAL A 22 -10.75 7.72 21.84
C VAL A 22 -10.80 8.86 20.83
N GLN A 23 -12.01 9.40 20.64
CA GLN A 23 -12.29 10.49 19.73
C GLN A 23 -12.02 11.81 20.45
N ILE A 24 -11.02 12.57 19.98
CA ILE A 24 -10.64 13.88 20.53
C ILE A 24 -10.77 14.98 19.49
N ASP A 25 -10.91 16.22 19.94
CA ASP A 25 -10.66 17.39 19.12
C ASP A 25 -9.16 17.68 19.15
N VAL A 26 -8.46 17.22 18.12
CA VAL A 26 -6.99 17.30 18.06
C VAL A 26 -6.56 18.76 18.01
N LEU A 27 -5.96 19.24 19.11
CA LEU A 27 -5.44 20.59 19.21
C LEU A 27 -4.14 20.72 18.41
N SER A 28 -4.14 21.59 17.41
CA SER A 28 -3.01 21.73 16.49
C SER A 28 -1.70 22.09 17.22
N GLY A 29 -0.61 21.39 16.89
CA GLY A 29 0.72 21.69 17.42
C GLY A 29 0.89 21.52 18.94
N SER A 30 -0.01 20.82 19.63
CA SER A 30 -0.06 20.75 21.10
C SER A 30 0.05 19.29 21.64
N PRO A 31 1.20 18.60 21.44
CA PRO A 31 1.39 17.18 21.76
C PRO A 31 1.08 16.80 23.20
N GLU A 32 1.57 17.56 24.17
CA GLU A 32 1.37 17.26 25.59
C GLU A 32 -0.09 17.43 26.03
N HIS A 33 -0.78 18.45 25.51
CA HIS A 33 -2.20 18.66 25.75
C HIS A 33 -3.03 17.50 25.20
N ASN A 34 -2.78 17.10 23.95
CA ASN A 34 -3.52 16.01 23.32
C ASN A 34 -3.25 14.66 24.03
N LEU A 35 -2.02 14.41 24.49
CA LEU A 35 -1.70 13.22 25.28
C LEU A 35 -2.46 13.20 26.62
N ALA A 36 -2.51 14.35 27.31
CA ALA A 36 -3.30 14.47 28.54
C ALA A 36 -4.79 14.19 28.28
N ARG A 37 -5.33 14.74 27.19
CA ARG A 37 -6.74 14.54 26.80
C ARG A 37 -7.06 13.08 26.47
N VAL A 38 -6.15 12.37 25.79
CA VAL A 38 -6.25 10.92 25.59
C VAL A 38 -6.30 10.18 26.93
N GLY A 39 -5.47 10.58 27.90
CA GLY A 39 -5.48 10.02 29.26
C GLY A 39 -6.82 10.17 29.98
N GLU A 40 -7.42 11.37 29.93
CA GLU A 40 -8.72 11.67 30.56
C GLU A 40 -9.88 10.86 29.96
N LEU A 41 -9.91 10.72 28.63
CA LEU A 41 -10.92 9.91 27.96
C LEU A 41 -10.72 8.41 28.16
N LEU A 42 -9.47 7.94 28.27
CA LEU A 42 -9.18 6.55 28.65
C LEU A 42 -9.62 6.26 30.09
N GLU A 43 -9.45 7.21 31.01
CA GLU A 43 -9.95 7.08 32.38
C GLU A 43 -11.47 6.97 32.41
N SER A 44 -12.16 7.81 31.63
CA SER A 44 -13.62 7.77 31.49
C SER A 44 -14.12 6.48 30.84
N LEU A 45 -13.40 5.98 29.82
CA LEU A 45 -13.72 4.72 29.13
C LEU A 45 -13.45 3.49 30.01
N ALA A 46 -12.44 3.56 30.88
CA ALA A 46 -11.97 2.47 31.74
C ALA A 46 -11.84 1.12 31.00
N PRO A 47 -11.04 1.05 29.91
CA PRO A 47 -11.01 -0.13 29.06
C PRO A 47 -10.49 -1.36 29.81
N PRO A 48 -11.05 -2.56 29.55
CA PRO A 48 -10.59 -3.77 30.21
C PRO A 48 -9.18 -4.17 29.74
N PRO A 49 -8.39 -4.88 30.58
CA PRO A 49 -7.10 -5.42 30.18
C PRO A 49 -7.19 -6.26 28.89
N GLY A 50 -6.25 -6.04 27.98
CA GLY A 50 -6.22 -6.69 26.68
C GLY A 50 -7.07 -6.02 25.59
N ALA A 51 -7.70 -4.87 25.87
CA ALA A 51 -8.36 -4.05 24.87
C ALA A 51 -7.38 -3.51 23.81
N VAL A 52 -7.91 -3.23 22.62
CA VAL A 52 -7.24 -2.45 21.58
C VAL A 52 -8.01 -1.15 21.38
N ILE A 53 -7.34 -0.02 21.57
CA ILE A 53 -7.94 1.32 21.49
C ILE A 53 -7.27 2.12 20.38
N VAL A 54 -8.06 2.71 19.48
CA VAL A 54 -7.57 3.49 18.34
C VAL A 54 -7.72 4.99 18.61
N LEU A 55 -6.69 5.75 18.26
CA LEU A 55 -6.62 7.21 18.32
C LEU A 55 -6.74 7.81 16.91
N PRO A 56 -7.13 9.09 16.76
CA PRO A 56 -7.20 9.75 15.47
C PRO A 56 -5.84 9.78 14.75
N GLU A 57 -5.87 10.04 13.44
CA GLU A 57 -4.65 10.24 12.66
C GLU A 57 -3.91 11.47 13.19
N LEU A 58 -2.57 11.42 13.30
CA LEU A 58 -1.72 12.51 13.79
C LEU A 58 -2.26 13.12 15.10
N TRP A 59 -2.73 12.25 16.01
CA TRP A 59 -3.46 12.63 17.23
C TRP A 59 -2.71 13.61 18.14
N SER A 60 -1.39 13.68 18.05
CA SER A 60 -0.59 14.56 18.91
C SER A 60 -0.60 16.01 18.46
N ALA A 61 -0.79 16.32 17.17
CA ALA A 61 -0.62 17.70 16.69
C ALA A 61 -1.45 18.08 15.46
N GLY A 62 -2.26 17.17 14.93
CA GLY A 62 -3.10 17.46 13.77
C GLY A 62 -2.30 17.61 12.48
N PHE A 63 -2.89 18.27 11.48
CA PHE A 63 -2.25 18.60 10.20
C PHE A 63 -1.35 19.85 10.28
N TYR A 64 -0.54 19.96 11.35
CA TYR A 64 0.37 21.10 11.55
C TYR A 64 1.65 20.98 10.71
N TYR A 65 1.54 21.03 9.38
CA TYR A 65 2.67 20.69 8.51
C TYR A 65 3.88 21.63 8.61
N GLU A 66 3.67 22.90 8.97
CA GLU A 66 4.74 23.89 9.14
C GLU A 66 5.73 23.49 10.26
N GLY A 67 5.23 22.87 11.32
CA GLY A 67 6.03 22.35 12.44
C GLY A 67 6.27 20.83 12.37
N LEU A 68 6.23 20.21 11.19
CA LEU A 68 6.34 18.76 11.05
C LEU A 68 7.66 18.20 11.63
N ALA A 69 8.77 18.91 11.41
CA ALA A 69 10.07 18.49 11.92
C ALA A 69 10.12 18.47 13.45
N ASP A 70 9.51 19.47 14.09
CA ASP A 70 9.42 19.57 15.55
C ASP A 70 8.50 18.47 16.12
N GLN A 71 7.38 18.21 15.45
CA GLN A 71 6.50 17.10 15.83
C GLN A 71 7.19 15.75 15.72
N ALA A 72 7.92 15.50 14.63
CA ALA A 72 8.66 14.27 14.45
C ALA A 72 9.81 14.12 15.48
N ALA A 73 10.37 15.23 15.96
CA ALA A 73 11.38 15.22 17.01
C ALA A 73 10.82 14.75 18.37
N VAL A 74 9.55 15.03 18.65
CA VAL A 74 8.88 14.60 19.90
C VAL A 74 8.12 13.27 19.78
N THR A 75 8.12 12.61 18.62
CA THR A 75 7.45 11.30 18.43
C THR A 75 7.88 10.26 19.46
N GLY A 76 9.17 10.20 19.83
CA GLY A 76 9.67 9.30 20.87
C GLY A 76 9.05 9.56 22.26
N GLN A 77 8.87 10.84 22.62
CA GLN A 77 8.21 11.24 23.87
C GLN A 77 6.72 10.85 23.85
N MET A 78 6.03 11.05 22.73
CA MET A 78 4.62 10.68 22.58
C MET A 78 4.42 9.17 22.69
N LEU A 79 5.32 8.37 22.08
CA LEU A 79 5.30 6.91 22.20
C LEU A 79 5.60 6.43 23.62
N ALA A 80 6.47 7.11 24.36
CA ALA A 80 6.71 6.83 25.78
C ALA A 80 5.44 7.09 26.62
N GLY A 81 4.74 8.20 26.36
CA GLY A 81 3.45 8.50 26.98
C GLY A 81 2.37 7.46 26.68
N LEU A 82 2.26 7.02 25.41
CA LEU A 82 1.35 5.92 25.05
C LEU A 82 1.75 4.61 25.72
N THR A 83 3.04 4.34 25.90
CA THR A 83 3.52 3.13 26.60
C THR A 83 3.10 3.16 28.07
N GLU A 84 3.21 4.31 28.74
CA GLU A 84 2.76 4.46 30.13
C GLU A 84 1.25 4.22 30.26
N LEU A 85 0.45 4.85 29.38
CA LEU A 85 -1.01 4.65 29.36
C LEU A 85 -1.37 3.19 29.05
N ALA A 86 -0.72 2.58 28.06
CA ALA A 86 -0.92 1.18 27.71
C ALA A 86 -0.58 0.25 28.89
N GLY A 87 0.50 0.54 29.62
CA GLY A 87 0.91 -0.20 30.82
C GLY A 87 -0.09 -0.08 31.96
N ARG A 88 -0.58 1.13 32.23
CA ARG A 88 -1.58 1.42 33.29
C ARG A 88 -2.84 0.58 33.14
N TYR A 89 -3.39 0.49 31.92
CA TYR A 89 -4.62 -0.26 31.64
C TYR A 89 -4.36 -1.70 31.15
N ARG A 90 -3.11 -2.07 30.86
CA ARG A 90 -2.70 -3.33 30.23
C ARG A 90 -3.38 -3.55 28.87
N ILE A 91 -3.36 -2.53 28.01
CA ILE A 91 -4.03 -2.48 26.71
C ILE A 91 -3.02 -2.29 25.56
N CYS A 92 -3.51 -2.31 24.32
CA CYS A 92 -2.80 -1.83 23.14
C CYS A 92 -3.44 -0.52 22.66
N LEU A 93 -2.61 0.50 22.42
CA LEU A 93 -3.02 1.78 21.84
C LEU A 93 -2.48 1.89 20.42
N ALA A 94 -3.32 2.34 19.48
CA ALA A 94 -2.93 2.55 18.09
C ALA A 94 -3.28 3.96 17.62
N GLY A 95 -2.27 4.75 17.24
CA GLY A 95 -2.48 6.11 16.72
C GLY A 95 -1.33 6.52 15.81
N SER A 96 -1.61 7.34 14.79
CA SER A 96 -0.55 7.77 13.88
C SER A 96 0.21 9.01 14.36
N LEU A 97 1.51 9.03 14.08
CA LEU A 97 2.46 10.09 14.41
C LEU A 97 3.42 10.30 13.23
N PRO A 98 4.03 11.49 13.09
CA PRO A 98 5.06 11.70 12.08
C PRO A 98 6.35 10.95 12.46
N GLU A 99 6.81 10.08 11.57
CA GLU A 99 8.06 9.34 11.70
C GLU A 99 9.15 10.02 10.87
N LYS A 100 10.24 10.45 11.51
CA LYS A 100 11.44 10.89 10.79
C LYS A 100 12.25 9.69 10.31
N ARG A 101 12.56 9.66 9.02
CA ARG A 101 13.46 8.68 8.39
C ARG A 101 14.71 9.35 7.88
N VAL A 102 15.84 8.65 7.98
CA VAL A 102 17.12 9.07 7.41
C VAL A 102 17.67 7.92 6.58
N ALA A 103 17.71 8.09 5.27
CA ALA A 103 18.20 7.08 4.34
C ALA A 103 19.08 7.75 3.27
N ALA A 104 20.28 7.21 3.05
CA ALA A 104 21.26 7.76 2.09
C ALA A 104 21.52 9.27 2.26
N GLY A 105 21.58 9.75 3.50
CA GLY A 105 21.79 11.17 3.82
C GLY A 105 20.59 12.09 3.60
N ARG A 106 19.46 11.57 3.11
CA ARG A 106 18.21 12.31 2.93
C ARG A 106 17.30 12.11 4.13
N VAL A 107 16.75 13.21 4.65
CA VAL A 107 15.68 13.19 5.66
C VAL A 107 14.34 13.16 4.93
N SER A 108 13.47 12.25 5.36
CA SER A 108 12.07 12.21 4.93
C SER A 108 11.16 11.90 6.12
N TYR A 109 9.85 12.04 5.91
CA TYR A 109 8.86 11.78 6.94
C TYR A 109 7.80 10.82 6.44
N CYS A 110 7.26 9.97 7.32
CA CYS A 110 6.08 9.14 7.05
C CYS A 110 4.98 9.45 8.07
N ASN A 111 3.72 9.36 7.65
CA ASN A 111 2.59 9.32 8.57
C ASN A 111 2.42 7.86 9.03
N THR A 112 2.81 7.57 10.28
CA THR A 112 3.04 6.21 10.75
C THR A 112 2.09 5.88 11.89
N LEU A 113 1.20 4.91 11.67
CA LEU A 113 0.36 4.29 12.68
C LEU A 113 1.20 3.34 13.54
N TYR A 114 1.42 3.70 14.79
CA TYR A 114 2.13 2.88 15.76
C TYR A 114 1.15 2.03 16.57
N PHE A 115 1.54 0.79 16.85
CA PHE A 115 0.84 -0.13 17.75
C PHE A 115 1.67 -0.23 19.02
N THR A 116 1.18 0.34 20.12
CA THR A 116 1.93 0.50 21.37
C THR A 116 1.29 -0.34 22.47
N GLY A 117 2.05 -1.26 23.04
CA GLY A 117 1.64 -2.09 24.17
C GLY A 117 2.28 -1.65 25.50
N PRO A 118 2.05 -2.43 26.57
CA PRO A 118 2.55 -2.12 27.92
C PRO A 118 4.08 -2.01 28.02
N ASP A 119 4.79 -2.78 27.19
CA ASP A 119 6.24 -2.88 27.21
C ASP A 119 6.92 -2.06 26.09
N GLY A 120 6.14 -1.27 25.35
CA GLY A 120 6.62 -0.40 24.27
C GLY A 120 5.94 -0.66 22.93
N VAL A 121 6.57 -0.15 21.85
CA VAL A 121 6.05 -0.27 20.48
C VAL A 121 6.14 -1.71 19.98
N LEU A 122 5.01 -2.30 19.61
CA LEU A 122 4.87 -3.65 19.08
C LEU A 122 5.16 -3.70 17.57
N GLY A 123 4.85 -2.62 16.86
CA GLY A 123 5.11 -2.47 15.44
C GLY A 123 4.46 -1.21 14.87
N ALA A 124 4.57 -1.04 13.55
CA ALA A 124 4.10 0.15 12.86
C ALA A 124 3.61 -0.15 11.45
N TYR A 125 2.63 0.64 11.01
CA TYR A 125 2.12 0.68 9.65
C TYR A 125 2.28 2.11 9.11
N ARG A 126 2.91 2.25 7.95
CA ARG A 126 3.10 3.57 7.31
C ARG A 126 1.98 3.80 6.29
N LYS A 127 1.37 4.98 6.30
CA LYS A 127 0.31 5.37 5.37
C LYS A 127 0.73 5.11 3.93
N GLN A 128 -0.05 4.34 3.19
CA GLN A 128 0.34 3.90 1.84
C GLN A 128 -0.12 4.89 0.79
N GLN A 129 -1.31 5.46 0.98
CA GLN A 129 -1.96 6.36 0.03
C GLN A 129 -2.00 7.76 0.61
N LEU A 130 -1.15 8.63 0.07
CA LEU A 130 -1.11 10.04 0.43
C LEU A 130 -2.29 10.79 -0.20
N PHE A 131 -2.84 11.77 0.52
CA PHE A 131 -3.99 12.53 0.08
C PHE A 131 -3.59 13.70 -0.83
N ALA A 132 -3.51 13.42 -2.14
CA ALA A 132 -3.10 14.39 -3.17
C ALA A 132 -3.86 15.74 -3.14
N PRO A 133 -5.18 15.82 -2.86
CA PRO A 133 -5.88 17.12 -2.80
C PRO A 133 -5.37 18.09 -1.72
N MET A 134 -4.66 17.60 -0.69
CA MET A 134 -3.98 18.43 0.31
C MET A 134 -2.47 18.53 0.09
N ALA A 135 -1.98 18.04 -1.06
CA ALA A 135 -0.57 17.97 -1.40
C ALA A 135 0.27 17.32 -0.28
N GLU A 136 -0.26 16.25 0.35
CA GLU A 136 0.39 15.55 1.46
C GLU A 136 1.77 15.01 1.05
N GLU A 137 1.98 14.72 -0.23
CA GLU A 137 3.26 14.31 -0.84
C GLU A 137 4.37 15.37 -0.75
N ARG A 138 4.05 16.63 -0.42
CA ARG A 138 5.06 17.65 -0.11
C ARG A 138 5.73 17.43 1.24
N TYR A 139 5.05 16.72 2.14
CA TYR A 139 5.42 16.59 3.54
C TYR A 139 5.79 15.16 3.91
N PHE A 140 5.10 14.17 3.33
CA PHE A 140 5.28 12.76 3.65
C PHE A 140 5.66 11.93 2.42
N GLU A 141 6.35 10.82 2.69
CA GLU A 141 6.55 9.73 1.76
C GLU A 141 5.56 8.60 2.04
N PRO A 142 5.07 7.92 0.99
CA PRO A 142 4.22 6.75 1.17
C PRO A 142 5.01 5.62 1.83
N GLY A 143 4.30 4.79 2.58
CA GLY A 143 4.81 3.52 3.07
C GLY A 143 5.13 2.54 1.93
N ASP A 144 5.92 1.52 2.27
CA ASP A 144 6.43 0.51 1.32
C ASP A 144 5.90 -0.90 1.62
N SER A 145 5.16 -1.07 2.72
CA SER A 145 4.71 -2.38 3.20
C SER A 145 3.34 -2.28 3.89
N PRO A 146 2.25 -2.76 3.25
CA PRO A 146 0.91 -2.76 3.83
C PRO A 146 0.63 -4.05 4.62
N LEU A 147 1.55 -4.45 5.50
CA LEU A 147 1.46 -5.70 6.25
C LEU A 147 0.78 -5.49 7.62
N PRO A 148 0.01 -6.48 8.12
CA PRO A 148 -0.51 -6.42 9.48
C PRO A 148 0.64 -6.56 10.49
N VAL A 149 0.45 -5.98 11.67
CA VAL A 149 1.41 -6.02 12.77
C VAL A 149 1.15 -7.23 13.66
N ALA A 150 2.20 -7.99 13.95
CA ALA A 150 2.14 -9.08 14.91
C ALA A 150 2.14 -8.54 16.34
N THR A 151 1.16 -8.95 17.12
CA THR A 151 1.05 -8.60 18.55
C THR A 151 0.94 -9.88 19.39
N PRO A 152 1.12 -9.80 20.71
CA PRO A 152 0.82 -10.93 21.61
C PRO A 152 -0.63 -11.45 21.50
N ARG A 153 -1.53 -10.66 20.91
CA ARG A 153 -2.95 -10.95 20.69
C ARG A 153 -3.26 -11.35 19.24
N GLY A 154 -2.25 -11.69 18.43
CA GLY A 154 -2.42 -12.03 17.01
C GLY A 154 -2.16 -10.87 16.07
N LEU A 155 -2.56 -11.02 14.81
CA LEU A 155 -2.33 -10.03 13.76
C LEU A 155 -3.38 -8.93 13.79
N LEU A 156 -2.94 -7.69 13.94
CA LEU A 156 -3.76 -6.50 13.80
C LEU A 156 -3.42 -5.79 12.50
N GLY A 157 -4.43 -5.55 11.67
CA GLY A 157 -4.25 -4.71 10.49
C GLY A 157 -4.33 -3.22 10.85
N GLY A 158 -3.77 -2.37 10.00
CA GLY A 158 -3.81 -0.92 10.15
C GLY A 158 -4.08 -0.23 8.81
N LEU A 159 -4.79 0.89 8.85
CA LEU A 159 -4.97 1.86 7.77
C LEU A 159 -4.91 3.27 8.35
N VAL A 160 -4.41 4.22 7.57
CA VAL A 160 -4.41 5.64 7.94
C VAL A 160 -5.29 6.42 6.97
N CYS A 161 -6.43 6.89 7.48
CA CYS A 161 -7.35 7.82 6.81
C CYS A 161 -7.64 7.46 5.34
N PHE A 162 -6.98 8.12 4.39
CA PHE A 162 -7.20 7.96 2.96
C PHE A 162 -7.04 6.51 2.46
N ASP A 163 -6.20 5.71 3.13
CA ASP A 163 -6.04 4.27 2.89
C ASP A 163 -7.39 3.51 2.89
N LEU A 164 -8.38 3.98 3.66
CA LEU A 164 -9.72 3.38 3.74
C LEU A 164 -10.41 3.28 2.36
N ARG A 165 -10.05 4.13 1.40
CA ARG A 165 -10.63 4.11 0.04
C ARG A 165 -10.11 2.97 -0.83
N PHE A 166 -9.06 2.28 -0.42
CA PHE A 166 -8.33 1.31 -1.22
C PHE A 166 -8.56 -0.12 -0.68
N PRO A 167 -9.52 -0.88 -1.23
CA PRO A 167 -9.91 -2.20 -0.70
C PRO A 167 -8.76 -3.20 -0.68
N ASP A 168 -7.81 -3.10 -1.61
CA ASP A 168 -6.66 -4.00 -1.72
C ASP A 168 -5.78 -3.99 -0.45
N LEU A 169 -5.69 -2.85 0.23
CA LEU A 169 -4.93 -2.71 1.48
C LEU A 169 -5.55 -3.51 2.62
N SER A 170 -6.87 -3.45 2.77
CA SER A 170 -7.61 -4.25 3.75
C SER A 170 -7.63 -5.73 3.37
N LEU A 171 -7.85 -6.05 2.09
CA LEU A 171 -7.87 -7.41 1.58
C LEU A 171 -6.52 -8.11 1.78
N GLY A 172 -5.43 -7.44 1.47
CA GLY A 172 -4.07 -7.97 1.64
C GLY A 172 -3.74 -8.28 3.11
N GLN A 173 -4.25 -7.48 4.05
CA GLN A 173 -4.05 -7.72 5.48
C GLN A 173 -4.96 -8.83 6.01
N ALA A 174 -6.23 -8.85 5.60
CA ALA A 174 -7.18 -9.91 5.94
C ALA A 174 -6.70 -11.28 5.46
N ALA A 175 -6.21 -11.35 4.21
CA ALA A 175 -5.68 -12.58 3.61
C ALA A 175 -4.45 -13.15 4.33
N ARG A 176 -3.75 -12.33 5.11
CA ARG A 176 -2.63 -12.75 5.96
C ARG A 176 -3.06 -13.22 7.35
N GLY A 177 -4.36 -13.14 7.65
CA GLY A 177 -4.95 -13.62 8.89
C GLY A 177 -5.30 -12.53 9.90
N ALA A 178 -5.29 -11.25 9.52
CA ALA A 178 -5.81 -10.20 10.39
C ALA A 178 -7.30 -10.44 10.69
N GLY A 179 -7.64 -10.47 11.97
CA GLY A 179 -9.03 -10.58 12.45
C GLY A 179 -9.65 -9.25 12.84
N VAL A 180 -8.81 -8.22 13.03
CA VAL A 180 -9.19 -6.86 13.40
C VAL A 180 -8.35 -5.90 12.54
N LEU A 181 -9.00 -4.88 11.98
CA LEU A 181 -8.38 -3.82 11.19
C LEU A 181 -8.64 -2.46 11.87
N LEU A 182 -7.56 -1.75 12.19
CA LEU A 182 -7.60 -0.46 12.85
C LEU A 182 -7.53 0.66 11.82
N VAL A 183 -8.38 1.67 11.95
CA VAL A 183 -8.41 2.83 11.03
C VAL A 183 -8.26 4.11 11.85
N SER A 184 -7.10 4.75 11.73
CA SER A 184 -6.79 6.02 12.39
C SER A 184 -7.01 7.16 11.38
N ALA A 185 -7.88 8.14 11.68
CA ALA A 185 -8.31 9.13 10.69
C ALA A 185 -8.52 10.55 11.23
N GLN A 186 -8.36 11.54 10.34
CA GLN A 186 -8.97 12.85 10.42
C GLN A 186 -9.81 13.08 9.16
N TRP A 187 -11.03 12.56 9.16
CA TRP A 187 -11.95 12.51 8.04
C TRP A 187 -12.99 13.64 8.11
N PRO A 188 -13.05 14.55 7.12
CA PRO A 188 -13.95 15.71 7.17
C PRO A 188 -15.43 15.35 7.17
N ALA A 189 -16.23 16.15 7.88
CA ALA A 189 -17.68 16.04 7.99
C ALA A 189 -18.39 16.01 6.62
N ALA A 190 -17.88 16.79 5.65
CA ALA A 190 -18.39 16.81 4.27
C ALA A 190 -18.40 15.43 3.58
N ARG A 191 -17.67 14.45 4.11
CA ARG A 191 -17.57 13.08 3.58
C ARG A 191 -17.93 12.03 4.64
N LEU A 192 -18.70 12.39 5.66
CA LEU A 192 -19.11 11.46 6.73
C LEU A 192 -19.81 10.21 6.18
N GLY A 193 -20.67 10.35 5.18
CA GLY A 193 -21.31 9.19 4.54
C GLY A 193 -20.31 8.18 3.99
N HIS A 194 -19.18 8.64 3.42
CA HIS A 194 -18.13 7.76 2.92
C HIS A 194 -17.40 7.06 4.05
N TRP A 195 -17.11 7.76 5.16
CA TRP A 195 -16.47 7.17 6.34
C TRP A 195 -17.26 5.96 6.84
N ARG A 196 -18.56 6.14 7.09
CA ARG A 196 -19.45 5.08 7.58
C ARG A 196 -19.54 3.90 6.60
N ILE A 197 -19.85 4.19 5.33
CA ILE A 197 -20.06 3.16 4.30
C ILE A 197 -18.79 2.36 4.05
N LEU A 198 -17.64 3.03 3.94
CA LEU A 198 -16.39 2.33 3.63
C LEU A 198 -15.93 1.45 4.80
N LEU A 199 -16.06 1.90 6.06
CA LEU A 199 -15.72 1.06 7.20
C LEU A 199 -16.60 -0.20 7.25
N GLN A 200 -17.91 -0.06 7.06
CA GLN A 200 -18.81 -1.21 7.00
C GLN A 200 -18.48 -2.14 5.82
N ALA A 201 -18.19 -1.58 4.64
CA ALA A 201 -17.79 -2.36 3.48
C ALA A 201 -16.49 -3.15 3.75
N ARG A 202 -15.48 -2.56 4.41
CA ARG A 202 -14.24 -3.26 4.77
C ARG A 202 -14.48 -4.40 5.74
N ALA A 203 -15.37 -4.21 6.71
CA ALA A 203 -15.78 -5.28 7.61
C ALA A 203 -16.43 -6.44 6.85
N ILE A 204 -17.43 -6.14 6.01
CA ILE A 204 -18.24 -7.13 5.27
C ILE A 204 -17.38 -7.91 4.27
N GLU A 205 -16.66 -7.22 3.39
CA GLU A 205 -15.95 -7.87 2.28
C GLU A 205 -14.77 -8.73 2.76
N ASN A 206 -14.15 -8.34 3.87
CA ASN A 206 -12.97 -9.01 4.44
C ASN A 206 -13.27 -9.88 5.67
N GLN A 207 -14.51 -9.88 6.16
CA GLN A 207 -14.98 -10.67 7.30
C GLN A 207 -14.04 -10.53 8.50
N LEU A 208 -13.89 -9.28 8.96
CA LEU A 208 -13.05 -8.88 10.08
C LEU A 208 -13.73 -7.78 10.90
N PHE A 209 -13.29 -7.59 12.13
CA PHE A 209 -13.73 -6.45 12.93
C PHE A 209 -13.01 -5.18 12.50
N ILE A 210 -13.73 -4.05 12.48
CA ILE A 210 -13.15 -2.73 12.22
C ILE A 210 -13.21 -1.91 13.50
N ILE A 211 -12.12 -1.24 13.82
CA ILE A 211 -12.09 -0.19 14.85
C ILE A 211 -11.60 1.09 14.17
N GLY A 212 -12.53 2.00 13.87
CA GLY A 212 -12.24 3.29 13.25
C GLY A 212 -12.28 4.42 14.27
N CYS A 213 -11.20 5.18 14.41
CA CYS A 213 -11.17 6.40 15.20
C CYS A 213 -10.94 7.60 14.29
N ASN A 214 -11.92 8.50 14.29
CA ASN A 214 -11.86 9.78 13.62
C ASN A 214 -11.69 10.90 14.66
N ARG A 215 -11.05 12.02 14.28
CA ARG A 215 -11.13 13.22 15.11
C ARG A 215 -12.53 13.83 15.07
N CYS A 216 -12.83 14.64 16.07
CA CYS A 216 -13.95 15.57 16.05
C CYS A 216 -13.46 17.02 16.02
N GLY A 217 -14.40 17.97 16.17
CA GLY A 217 -14.10 19.39 16.28
C GLY A 217 -13.88 20.09 14.94
N THR A 218 -13.29 21.28 15.00
CA THR A 218 -13.14 22.16 13.84
C THR A 218 -11.75 22.78 13.80
N THR A 219 -11.07 22.66 12.67
CA THR A 219 -9.90 23.49 12.33
C THR A 219 -10.35 24.71 11.54
N SER A 220 -9.45 25.67 11.27
CA SER A 220 -9.78 26.96 10.63
C SER A 220 -10.73 26.85 9.42
N ASP A 221 -10.58 25.80 8.61
CA ASP A 221 -11.31 25.64 7.35
C ASP A 221 -12.00 24.28 7.19
N THR A 222 -12.00 23.42 8.22
CA THR A 222 -12.54 22.06 8.11
C THR A 222 -13.21 21.59 9.39
N VAL A 223 -14.48 21.17 9.25
CA VAL A 223 -15.26 20.53 10.31
C VAL A 223 -15.05 19.01 10.23
N PHE A 224 -14.82 18.38 11.39
CA PHE A 224 -14.70 16.94 11.54
C PHE A 224 -15.83 16.44 12.44
N ALA A 225 -16.68 15.56 11.90
CA ALA A 225 -17.89 15.12 12.59
C ALA A 225 -17.66 13.99 13.61
N GLY A 226 -16.42 13.54 13.82
CA GLY A 226 -16.20 12.37 14.67
C GLY A 226 -16.79 11.10 14.03
N HIS A 227 -17.79 10.50 14.70
CA HIS A 227 -18.39 9.21 14.34
C HIS A 227 -17.38 8.06 14.32
N SER A 228 -16.46 8.03 15.28
CA SER A 228 -15.63 6.85 15.53
C SER A 228 -16.50 5.64 15.82
N MET A 229 -16.10 4.43 15.38
CA MET A 229 -16.97 3.26 15.44
C MET A 229 -16.22 1.93 15.55
N VAL A 230 -16.93 0.95 16.11
CA VAL A 230 -16.56 -0.46 16.13
C VAL A 230 -17.59 -1.23 15.30
N ILE A 231 -17.13 -2.04 14.35
CA ILE A 231 -18.00 -2.77 13.41
C ILE A 231 -17.67 -4.26 13.45
N GLY A 232 -18.72 -5.09 13.50
CA GLY A 232 -18.64 -6.54 13.41
C GLY A 232 -18.35 -7.04 11.99
N PRO A 233 -17.93 -8.30 11.84
CA PRO A 233 -17.53 -8.89 10.55
C PRO A 233 -18.69 -9.04 9.54
N ASP A 234 -19.93 -8.86 9.97
CA ASP A 234 -21.14 -8.83 9.13
C ASP A 234 -21.56 -7.40 8.74
N GLY A 235 -20.81 -6.37 9.17
CA GLY A 235 -21.11 -4.96 8.95
C GLY A 235 -22.00 -4.32 10.01
N SER A 236 -22.39 -5.04 11.07
CA SER A 236 -23.13 -4.50 12.20
C SER A 236 -22.31 -3.44 12.95
N ILE A 237 -22.93 -2.30 13.25
CA ILE A 237 -22.29 -1.25 14.06
C ILE A 237 -22.47 -1.64 15.54
N LEU A 238 -21.37 -1.95 16.20
CA LEU A 238 -21.34 -2.40 17.60
C LEU A 238 -21.23 -1.24 18.59
N ALA A 239 -20.53 -0.17 18.19
CA ALA A 239 -20.44 1.09 18.92
C ALA A 239 -20.19 2.23 17.93
N GLU A 240 -20.71 3.41 18.22
CA GLU A 240 -20.50 4.61 17.42
C GLU A 240 -20.53 5.86 18.31
N ALA A 241 -19.56 6.75 18.13
CA ALA A 241 -19.46 8.04 18.82
C ALA A 241 -20.39 9.09 18.21
N GLY A 242 -20.71 10.12 19.01
CA GLY A 242 -21.33 11.35 18.52
C GLY A 242 -20.36 12.28 17.78
N GLU A 243 -20.73 13.56 17.72
CA GLU A 243 -19.96 14.63 17.06
C GLU A 243 -18.88 15.27 17.97
N GLY A 244 -18.92 15.02 19.28
CA GLY A 244 -18.02 15.61 20.27
C GLY A 244 -16.91 14.66 20.71
N GLU A 245 -16.12 15.08 21.70
CA GLU A 245 -15.08 14.23 22.29
C GLU A 245 -15.71 13.08 23.09
N GLU A 246 -15.26 11.85 22.83
CA GLU A 246 -15.85 10.65 23.42
C GLU A 246 -14.89 9.45 23.37
N GLY A 247 -14.81 8.71 24.47
CA GLY A 247 -14.22 7.37 24.50
C GLY A 247 -15.33 6.33 24.43
N GLY A 248 -15.22 5.35 23.54
CA GLY A 248 -16.25 4.33 23.35
C GLY A 248 -15.70 3.02 22.79
N GLY A 249 -16.51 1.96 22.81
CA GLY A 249 -16.11 0.66 22.26
C GLY A 249 -17.12 -0.44 22.54
N ALA A 250 -16.77 -1.65 22.10
CA ALA A 250 -17.58 -2.84 22.26
C ALA A 250 -16.73 -4.10 22.46
N ALA A 251 -17.33 -5.13 23.05
CA ALA A 251 -16.73 -6.46 23.09
C ALA A 251 -16.59 -7.04 21.68
N LEU A 252 -15.47 -7.70 21.41
CA LEU A 252 -15.22 -8.38 20.14
C LEU A 252 -15.39 -9.89 20.35
N ASP A 253 -16.50 -10.45 19.87
CA ASP A 253 -16.68 -11.90 19.86
C ASP A 253 -16.01 -12.49 18.61
N LEU A 254 -14.77 -12.92 18.80
CA LEU A 254 -13.95 -13.40 17.70
C LEU A 254 -14.30 -14.82 17.26
N SER A 255 -15.14 -15.52 18.02
CA SER A 255 -15.74 -16.78 17.55
C SER A 255 -16.63 -16.54 16.31
N LEU A 256 -17.18 -15.31 16.17
CA LEU A 256 -17.95 -14.91 14.99
C LEU A 256 -17.11 -14.94 13.71
N LEU A 257 -15.79 -14.69 13.77
CA LEU A 257 -14.93 -14.76 12.59
C LEU A 257 -14.94 -16.15 11.96
N ALA A 258 -14.82 -17.20 12.79
CA ALA A 258 -14.83 -18.57 12.31
C ALA A 258 -16.20 -18.95 11.73
N GLY A 259 -17.29 -18.53 12.39
CA GLY A 259 -18.67 -18.79 11.92
C GLY A 259 -18.97 -18.12 10.58
N VAL A 260 -18.71 -16.82 10.46
CA VAL A 260 -18.93 -16.03 9.23
C VAL A 260 -18.12 -16.59 8.06
N ARG A 261 -16.84 -16.91 8.30
CA ARG A 261 -15.94 -17.50 7.31
C ARG A 261 -16.32 -18.93 6.92
N ALA A 262 -16.83 -19.74 7.85
CA ALA A 262 -17.29 -21.09 7.56
C ALA A 262 -18.57 -21.10 6.70
N ALA A 263 -19.46 -20.12 6.89
CA ALA A 263 -20.68 -20.00 6.10
C ALA A 263 -20.40 -19.60 4.65
N PHE A 264 -19.52 -18.62 4.42
CA PHE A 264 -19.02 -18.23 3.11
C PHE A 264 -17.68 -17.52 3.29
N GLN A 265 -16.56 -18.01 2.75
CA GLN A 265 -15.26 -17.35 2.93
C GLN A 265 -14.96 -16.39 1.77
N THR A 266 -15.03 -15.08 2.05
CA THR A 266 -14.52 -14.03 1.16
C THR A 266 -13.16 -13.49 1.63
N ALA A 267 -12.81 -13.72 2.89
CA ALA A 267 -11.50 -13.39 3.44
C ALA A 267 -10.41 -14.29 2.85
N GLY A 268 -9.50 -13.72 2.05
CA GLY A 268 -8.35 -14.44 1.52
C GLY A 268 -8.06 -14.16 0.05
N LEU A 269 -6.85 -14.51 -0.38
CA LEU A 269 -6.51 -14.52 -1.80
C LEU A 269 -7.29 -15.65 -2.47
N THR A 270 -8.18 -15.29 -3.40
CA THR A 270 -8.81 -16.25 -4.30
C THR A 270 -7.74 -17.03 -5.07
N PRO A 271 -8.01 -18.27 -5.51
CA PRO A 271 -7.13 -18.95 -6.45
C PRO A 271 -6.75 -18.00 -7.59
N TYR A 272 -5.50 -18.06 -8.04
CA TYR A 272 -5.03 -17.24 -9.15
C TYR A 272 -5.80 -17.62 -10.42
N ARG A 273 -6.84 -16.84 -10.74
CA ARG A 273 -7.82 -17.11 -11.81
C ARG A 273 -7.53 -16.35 -13.09
N PHE A 274 -6.59 -15.40 -13.07
CA PHE A 274 -6.36 -14.52 -14.19
C PHE A 274 -5.43 -15.20 -15.21
N PRO A 275 -5.86 -15.38 -16.47
CA PRO A 275 -4.95 -15.80 -17.51
C PRO A 275 -4.05 -14.62 -17.88
N ASP A 276 -2.86 -14.51 -17.27
CA ASP A 276 -1.86 -13.49 -17.63
C ASP A 276 -1.60 -13.39 -19.14
N GLN A 277 -1.87 -14.48 -19.89
CA GLN A 277 -1.79 -14.50 -21.35
C GLN A 277 -2.61 -13.39 -22.02
N ASP A 278 -3.70 -12.92 -21.40
CA ASP A 278 -4.54 -11.83 -21.91
C ASP A 278 -3.83 -10.45 -21.92
N LYS A 279 -2.70 -10.33 -21.21
CA LYS A 279 -1.81 -9.17 -21.29
C LYS A 279 -1.07 -9.13 -22.63
N ILE A 280 -0.89 -10.27 -23.30
CA ILE A 280 -0.27 -10.36 -24.62
C ILE A 280 -1.36 -10.01 -25.63
N CYS A 281 -1.22 -8.90 -26.33
CA CYS A 281 -2.22 -8.47 -27.29
C CYS A 281 -1.60 -7.87 -28.57
N PRO A 282 -2.29 -8.04 -29.72
CA PRO A 282 -1.91 -7.35 -30.94
C PRO A 282 -2.11 -5.83 -30.79
N LEU A 283 -1.43 -5.04 -31.63
CA LEU A 283 -1.43 -3.58 -31.54
C LEU A 283 -2.85 -3.01 -31.63
N GLU A 284 -3.70 -3.55 -32.51
CA GLU A 284 -5.07 -3.10 -32.70
C GLU A 284 -5.88 -3.22 -31.41
N GLY A 285 -5.82 -4.38 -30.75
CA GLY A 285 -6.52 -4.60 -29.48
C GLY A 285 -5.92 -3.79 -28.33
N LEU A 286 -4.61 -3.52 -28.35
CA LEU A 286 -3.98 -2.64 -27.37
C LEU A 286 -4.43 -1.19 -27.53
N LEU A 287 -4.58 -0.69 -28.76
CA LEU A 287 -5.05 0.67 -29.03
C LEU A 287 -6.47 0.92 -28.48
N GLU A 288 -7.36 -0.06 -28.58
CA GLU A 288 -8.70 0.00 -27.98
C GLU A 288 -8.63 0.10 -26.44
N LYS A 289 -7.78 -0.72 -25.80
CA LYS A 289 -7.57 -0.67 -24.35
C LYS A 289 -6.98 0.67 -23.91
N VAL A 290 -5.98 1.17 -24.64
CA VAL A 290 -5.31 2.46 -24.38
C VAL A 290 -6.31 3.61 -24.52
N ALA A 291 -7.21 3.58 -25.50
CA ALA A 291 -8.27 4.58 -25.63
C ALA A 291 -9.17 4.60 -24.38
N CYS A 292 -9.57 3.43 -23.87
CA CYS A 292 -10.36 3.33 -22.64
C CYS A 292 -9.59 3.85 -21.42
N TYR A 293 -8.30 3.52 -21.30
CA TYR A 293 -7.46 4.01 -20.20
C TYR A 293 -7.27 5.52 -20.23
N ARG A 294 -7.09 6.11 -21.41
CA ARG A 294 -7.01 7.57 -21.60
C ARG A 294 -8.32 8.26 -21.21
N GLN A 295 -9.47 7.69 -21.60
CA GLN A 295 -10.77 8.21 -21.16
C GLN A 295 -10.93 8.18 -19.64
N ALA A 296 -10.33 7.18 -18.98
CA ALA A 296 -10.27 7.08 -17.53
C ALA A 296 -9.16 7.95 -16.88
N GLY A 297 -8.43 8.76 -17.66
CA GLY A 297 -7.36 9.64 -17.18
C GLY A 297 -6.09 8.91 -16.71
N ARG A 298 -5.91 7.64 -17.09
CA ARG A 298 -4.75 6.84 -16.70
C ARG A 298 -3.53 7.16 -17.54
N ARG A 299 -2.36 7.26 -16.91
CA ARG A 299 -1.06 7.52 -17.52
C ARG A 299 -0.36 6.23 -17.94
N MET A 300 -0.01 6.14 -19.21
CA MET A 300 0.71 5.03 -19.81
C MET A 300 2.23 5.18 -19.67
N VAL A 301 2.87 4.14 -19.16
CA VAL A 301 4.32 3.96 -19.26
C VAL A 301 4.63 2.97 -20.39
N PHE A 302 5.62 3.30 -21.21
CA PHE A 302 6.11 2.41 -22.26
C PHE A 302 7.61 2.17 -22.14
N THR A 303 7.99 0.91 -22.32
CA THR A 303 9.38 0.49 -22.55
C THR A 303 9.40 -0.60 -23.60
N ASN A 304 10.55 -0.86 -24.23
CA ASN A 304 10.68 -1.99 -25.14
C ASN A 304 12.07 -2.63 -25.04
N GLY A 305 12.16 -3.88 -25.46
CA GLY A 305 13.40 -4.63 -25.47
C GLY A 305 13.26 -6.07 -25.92
N CYS A 306 14.40 -6.77 -25.91
CA CYS A 306 14.52 -8.17 -26.31
C CYS A 306 14.02 -9.13 -25.21
N PHE A 307 14.35 -8.86 -23.94
CA PHE A 307 13.98 -9.67 -22.77
C PHE A 307 14.22 -11.18 -22.95
N ASP A 308 15.37 -11.55 -23.53
CA ASP A 308 15.62 -12.94 -23.92
C ASP A 308 15.82 -13.88 -22.74
N ILE A 309 16.76 -13.56 -21.86
CA ILE A 309 16.94 -14.26 -20.58
C ILE A 309 16.74 -13.22 -19.48
N LEU A 310 15.62 -13.34 -18.78
CA LEU A 310 15.30 -12.48 -17.65
C LEU A 310 16.27 -12.71 -16.50
N HIS A 311 16.58 -11.64 -15.79
CA HIS A 311 17.44 -11.62 -14.61
C HIS A 311 17.01 -10.45 -13.73
N GLU A 312 17.58 -10.35 -12.53
CA GLU A 312 17.25 -9.32 -11.52
C GLU A 312 17.22 -7.91 -12.12
N GLY A 313 18.24 -7.52 -12.89
CA GLY A 313 18.28 -6.20 -13.56
C GLY A 313 17.03 -5.89 -14.42
N HIS A 314 16.46 -6.87 -15.14
CA HIS A 314 15.22 -6.64 -15.89
C HIS A 314 14.01 -6.45 -14.96
N VAL A 315 13.92 -7.22 -13.88
CA VAL A 315 12.81 -7.12 -12.92
C VAL A 315 12.84 -5.76 -12.24
N THR A 316 14.00 -5.36 -11.69
CA THR A 316 14.18 -4.06 -11.03
C THR A 316 13.89 -2.90 -11.98
N TYR A 317 14.35 -2.98 -13.23
CA TYR A 317 14.06 -2.00 -14.26
C TYR A 317 12.56 -1.88 -14.57
N LEU A 318 11.86 -3.00 -14.78
CA LEU A 318 10.43 -3.00 -15.10
C LEU A 318 9.58 -2.52 -13.91
N GLU A 319 9.95 -2.88 -12.67
CA GLU A 319 9.29 -2.36 -11.47
C GLU A 319 9.49 -0.85 -11.31
N ALA A 320 10.71 -0.35 -11.52
CA ALA A 320 10.99 1.07 -11.50
C ALA A 320 10.21 1.80 -12.62
N ALA A 321 10.14 1.22 -13.81
CA ALA A 321 9.33 1.75 -14.91
C ALA A 321 7.84 1.82 -14.53
N ARG A 322 7.29 0.74 -13.95
CA ARG A 322 5.88 0.67 -13.56
C ARG A 322 5.48 1.72 -12.52
N ARG A 323 6.43 2.22 -11.70
CA ARG A 323 6.19 3.27 -10.70
C ARG A 323 6.00 4.67 -11.31
N GLU A 324 6.33 4.86 -12.58
CA GLU A 324 6.24 6.16 -13.27
C GLU A 324 4.87 6.48 -13.86
N GLY A 325 3.89 5.58 -13.73
CA GLY A 325 2.52 5.78 -14.21
C GLY A 325 1.54 4.71 -13.74
N ASP A 326 0.36 4.66 -14.36
CA ASP A 326 -0.77 3.84 -13.90
C ASP A 326 -0.80 2.44 -14.48
N TYR A 327 -0.09 2.21 -15.60
CA TYR A 327 0.11 0.90 -16.21
C TYR A 327 1.34 0.88 -17.13
N LEU A 328 1.96 -0.28 -17.27
CA LEU A 328 3.16 -0.50 -18.09
C LEU A 328 2.84 -1.36 -19.33
N VAL A 329 3.18 -0.81 -20.50
CA VAL A 329 3.21 -1.52 -21.78
C VAL A 329 4.66 -1.85 -22.14
N VAL A 330 4.91 -3.12 -22.46
CA VAL A 330 6.22 -3.59 -22.92
C VAL A 330 6.16 -3.95 -24.40
N GLY A 331 6.88 -3.22 -25.23
CA GLY A 331 7.17 -3.61 -26.61
C GLY A 331 8.21 -4.72 -26.64
N LEU A 332 7.84 -5.89 -27.17
CA LEU A 332 8.73 -7.04 -27.30
C LEU A 332 9.15 -7.23 -28.76
N ASN A 333 10.47 -7.25 -29.00
CA ASN A 333 10.97 -7.55 -30.34
C ASN A 333 10.63 -9.00 -30.74
N SER A 334 10.17 -9.19 -31.98
CA SER A 334 10.01 -10.51 -32.60
C SER A 334 11.34 -11.26 -32.74
N ASP A 335 11.26 -12.57 -32.96
CA ASP A 335 12.44 -13.41 -33.23
C ASP A 335 13.18 -12.95 -34.49
N ALA A 336 12.44 -12.55 -35.54
CA ALA A 336 13.02 -12.04 -36.78
C ALA A 336 13.78 -10.72 -36.58
N SER A 337 13.18 -9.77 -35.83
CA SER A 337 13.80 -8.47 -35.49
C SER A 337 15.11 -8.69 -34.73
N ILE A 338 15.12 -9.57 -33.72
CA ILE A 338 16.32 -9.84 -32.92
C ILE A 338 17.41 -10.55 -33.73
N ARG A 339 17.06 -11.50 -34.61
CA ARG A 339 18.03 -12.16 -35.48
C ARG A 339 18.72 -11.17 -36.42
N ALA A 340 17.97 -10.20 -36.95
CA ALA A 340 18.52 -9.16 -37.80
C ALA A 340 19.49 -8.24 -37.05
N ILE A 341 19.20 -7.89 -35.79
CA ILE A 341 20.01 -6.96 -34.98
C ILE A 341 21.21 -7.65 -34.33
N LYS A 342 21.03 -8.86 -33.80
CA LYS A 342 22.00 -9.55 -32.91
C LYS A 342 22.61 -10.81 -33.52
N GLY A 343 22.21 -11.20 -34.72
CA GLY A 343 22.69 -12.40 -35.42
C GLY A 343 21.83 -13.65 -35.20
N PRO A 344 22.13 -14.74 -35.92
CA PRO A 344 21.26 -15.92 -36.03
C PRO A 344 21.11 -16.71 -34.72
N ASP A 345 22.08 -16.63 -33.82
CA ASP A 345 22.08 -17.35 -32.53
C ASP A 345 21.20 -16.68 -31.45
N ARG A 346 20.51 -15.59 -31.80
CA ARG A 346 19.67 -14.79 -30.89
C ARG A 346 18.31 -14.54 -31.55
N PRO A 347 17.20 -14.58 -30.80
CA PRO A 347 17.09 -14.85 -29.36
C PRO A 347 17.22 -16.35 -29.06
N VAL A 348 17.58 -16.67 -27.81
CA VAL A 348 17.64 -18.06 -27.32
C VAL A 348 16.23 -18.60 -27.07
N ASN A 349 15.37 -17.77 -26.49
CA ASN A 349 13.96 -18.08 -26.24
C ASN A 349 13.07 -17.48 -27.32
N SER A 350 12.06 -18.23 -27.75
CA SER A 350 11.07 -17.75 -28.73
C SER A 350 10.30 -16.55 -28.21
N GLU A 351 9.81 -15.71 -29.11
CA GLU A 351 8.97 -14.55 -28.79
C GLU A 351 7.73 -14.92 -27.97
N THR A 352 7.11 -16.07 -28.22
CA THR A 352 5.99 -16.58 -27.41
C THR A 352 6.40 -16.86 -25.96
N SER A 353 7.57 -17.48 -25.75
CA SER A 353 8.09 -17.77 -24.41
C SER A 353 8.43 -16.49 -23.66
N ARG A 354 9.14 -15.57 -24.34
CA ARG A 354 9.51 -14.25 -23.78
C ARG A 354 8.28 -13.43 -23.43
N ALA A 355 7.26 -13.40 -24.29
CA ALA A 355 5.99 -12.70 -24.03
C ALA A 355 5.25 -13.31 -22.83
N ARG A 356 5.20 -14.64 -22.71
CA ARG A 356 4.55 -15.31 -21.58
C ARG A 356 5.23 -15.00 -20.25
N LEU A 357 6.57 -14.97 -20.23
CA LEU A 357 7.34 -14.62 -19.04
C LEU A 357 7.12 -13.17 -18.63
N LEU A 358 7.17 -12.23 -19.58
CA LEU A 358 6.86 -10.82 -19.31
C LEU A 358 5.44 -10.64 -18.79
N ALA A 359 4.45 -11.30 -19.40
CA ALA A 359 3.07 -11.28 -18.97
C ALA A 359 2.88 -11.82 -17.54
N ALA A 360 3.70 -12.78 -17.10
CA ALA A 360 3.66 -13.30 -15.73
C ALA A 360 4.15 -12.30 -14.67
N LEU A 361 4.91 -11.27 -15.06
CA LEU A 361 5.43 -10.29 -14.11
C LEU A 361 4.29 -9.36 -13.64
N GLY A 362 4.18 -9.21 -12.32
CA GLY A 362 3.12 -8.39 -11.71
C GLY A 362 3.20 -6.90 -12.09
N CYS A 363 4.38 -6.41 -12.45
CA CYS A 363 4.59 -5.02 -12.87
C CYS A 363 4.31 -4.75 -14.35
N VAL A 364 3.99 -5.77 -15.16
CA VAL A 364 3.69 -5.64 -16.59
C VAL A 364 2.18 -5.78 -16.79
N ASP A 365 1.56 -4.79 -17.43
CA ASP A 365 0.12 -4.75 -17.70
C ASP A 365 -0.21 -5.23 -19.12
N HIS A 366 0.60 -4.87 -20.13
CA HIS A 366 0.44 -5.35 -21.52
C HIS A 366 1.79 -5.65 -22.18
N VAL A 367 1.80 -6.65 -23.06
CA VAL A 367 2.92 -7.02 -23.92
C VAL A 367 2.45 -6.95 -25.38
N VAL A 368 3.17 -6.20 -26.21
CA VAL A 368 2.89 -6.08 -27.64
C VAL A 368 4.14 -6.42 -28.44
N LEU A 369 4.00 -7.31 -29.43
CA LEU A 369 5.12 -7.71 -30.28
C LEU A 369 5.31 -6.72 -31.43
N PHE A 370 6.56 -6.52 -31.86
CA PHE A 370 6.88 -5.74 -33.06
C PHE A 370 8.02 -6.33 -33.88
N GLY A 371 7.94 -6.13 -35.19
CA GLY A 371 8.83 -6.75 -36.19
C GLY A 371 9.94 -5.82 -36.68
N GLU A 372 9.74 -4.52 -36.52
CA GLU A 372 10.61 -3.47 -37.01
C GLU A 372 11.96 -3.45 -36.27
N GLU A 373 12.97 -2.84 -36.91
CA GLU A 373 14.30 -2.66 -36.32
C GLU A 373 14.25 -1.75 -35.09
N THR A 374 13.34 -0.78 -35.10
CA THR A 374 13.15 0.17 -33.99
C THR A 374 11.68 0.21 -33.55
N PRO A 375 11.40 0.53 -32.28
CA PRO A 375 10.04 0.58 -31.75
C PRO A 375 9.24 1.84 -32.19
N LEU A 376 9.76 2.65 -33.11
CA LEU A 376 9.19 3.97 -33.44
C LEU A 376 7.72 3.89 -33.90
N GLY A 377 7.38 2.89 -34.72
CA GLY A 377 6.01 2.66 -35.17
C GLY A 377 5.05 2.38 -34.01
N LEU A 378 5.46 1.55 -33.04
CA LEU A 378 4.67 1.33 -31.82
C LEU A 378 4.55 2.59 -30.98
N ILE A 379 5.65 3.32 -30.78
CA ILE A 379 5.65 4.53 -29.93
C ILE A 379 4.76 5.61 -30.54
N THR A 380 4.79 5.80 -31.85
CA THR A 380 3.95 6.79 -32.55
C THR A 380 2.48 6.40 -32.60
N ALA A 381 2.17 5.11 -32.69
CA ALA A 381 0.78 4.63 -32.59
C ALA A 381 0.23 4.78 -31.17
N LEU A 382 1.04 4.43 -30.17
CA LEU A 382 0.62 4.40 -28.77
C LEU A 382 0.71 5.78 -28.10
N LEU A 383 1.67 6.64 -28.44
CA LEU A 383 1.98 7.94 -27.79
C LEU A 383 1.94 7.86 -26.25
N PRO A 384 2.94 7.21 -25.61
CA PRO A 384 2.98 7.07 -24.15
C PRO A 384 3.15 8.40 -23.43
N ASP A 385 2.58 8.49 -22.23
CA ASP A 385 2.78 9.63 -21.32
C ASP A 385 4.20 9.63 -20.72
N VAL A 386 4.78 8.44 -20.53
CA VAL A 386 6.16 8.25 -20.08
C VAL A 386 6.84 7.18 -20.91
N LEU A 387 7.90 7.56 -21.63
CA LEU A 387 8.80 6.65 -22.33
C LEU A 387 10.03 6.38 -21.46
N ILE A 388 10.32 5.10 -21.20
CA ILE A 388 11.41 4.68 -20.33
C ILE A 388 12.44 3.85 -21.09
N LYS A 389 13.72 4.16 -20.84
CA LYS A 389 14.87 3.39 -21.29
C LYS A 389 15.89 3.16 -20.18
N GLY A 390 16.73 2.14 -20.35
CA GLY A 390 17.94 2.00 -19.53
C GLY A 390 18.88 3.18 -19.76
N ALA A 391 19.69 3.52 -18.76
CA ALA A 391 20.64 4.65 -18.76
C ALA A 391 21.78 4.56 -19.80
N ASP A 392 21.67 3.67 -20.79
CA ASP A 392 22.67 3.41 -21.83
C ASP A 392 22.76 4.53 -22.89
N TRP A 393 21.76 5.43 -22.97
CA TRP A 393 21.65 6.43 -24.02
C TRP A 393 21.26 7.82 -23.48
N PRO A 394 21.84 8.91 -24.00
CA PRO A 394 21.32 10.25 -23.75
C PRO A 394 19.91 10.38 -24.34
N VAL A 395 19.05 11.18 -23.72
CA VAL A 395 17.61 11.26 -24.02
C VAL A 395 17.35 11.56 -25.49
N GLU A 396 18.19 12.40 -26.11
CA GLU A 396 18.06 12.84 -27.50
C GLU A 396 18.32 11.70 -28.50
N LYS A 397 18.98 10.62 -28.07
CA LYS A 397 19.24 9.42 -28.89
C LYS A 397 18.23 8.30 -28.66
N ILE A 398 17.28 8.49 -27.74
CA ILE A 398 16.23 7.51 -27.50
C ILE A 398 15.22 7.57 -28.66
N VAL A 399 15.06 6.44 -29.37
CA VAL A 399 14.04 6.30 -30.40
C VAL A 399 12.65 6.59 -29.82
N GLY A 400 11.91 7.50 -30.46
CA GLY A 400 10.57 7.91 -30.03
C GLY A 400 10.55 9.09 -29.05
N ALA A 401 11.71 9.58 -28.60
CA ALA A 401 11.77 10.70 -27.65
C ALA A 401 11.18 11.99 -28.22
N THR A 402 11.46 12.30 -29.49
CA THR A 402 10.97 13.53 -30.15
C THR A 402 9.45 13.53 -30.21
N GLU A 403 8.85 12.40 -30.58
CA GLU A 403 7.41 12.23 -30.76
C GLU A 403 6.67 12.27 -29.42
N VAL A 404 7.22 11.62 -28.40
CA VAL A 404 6.64 11.63 -27.04
C VAL A 404 6.70 13.04 -26.42
N LEU A 405 7.84 13.72 -26.53
CA LEU A 405 7.97 15.10 -26.02
C LEU A 405 7.06 16.08 -26.77
N ALA A 406 6.95 15.94 -28.10
CA ALA A 406 6.05 16.77 -28.90
C ALA A 406 4.57 16.55 -28.55
N ALA A 407 4.20 15.35 -28.10
CA ALA A 407 2.86 15.02 -27.61
C ALA A 407 2.62 15.43 -26.14
N GLY A 408 3.60 16.07 -25.48
CA GLY A 408 3.52 16.49 -24.08
C GLY A 408 3.85 15.41 -23.05
N GLY A 409 4.35 14.25 -23.50
CA GLY A 409 4.84 13.17 -22.63
C GLY A 409 6.24 13.45 -22.07
N GLN A 410 6.74 12.49 -21.30
CA GLN A 410 8.06 12.56 -20.65
C GLN A 410 8.95 11.41 -21.12
N VAL A 411 10.26 11.66 -21.15
CA VAL A 411 11.26 10.62 -21.41
C VAL A 411 12.16 10.51 -20.18
N LYS A 412 12.27 9.30 -19.62
CA LYS A 412 13.06 9.02 -18.42
C LYS A 412 14.04 7.89 -18.67
N THR A 413 15.19 7.98 -18.02
CA THR A 413 16.17 6.90 -17.97
C THR A 413 16.22 6.30 -16.57
N ILE A 414 16.34 4.98 -16.49
CA ILE A 414 16.49 4.25 -15.22
C ILE A 414 17.90 3.64 -15.21
N GLU A 415 18.64 3.88 -14.13
CA GLU A 415 19.94 3.26 -13.92
C GLU A 415 19.81 1.74 -13.82
N LEU A 416 20.65 1.02 -14.56
CA LEU A 416 20.66 -0.43 -14.55
C LEU A 416 21.38 -0.92 -13.29
N VAL A 417 20.75 -1.84 -12.56
CA VAL A 417 21.34 -2.42 -11.34
C VAL A 417 22.35 -3.53 -11.71
N GLY A 418 23.64 -3.27 -11.45
CA GLY A 418 24.74 -4.24 -11.45
C GLY A 418 25.26 -4.70 -12.82
N GLU A 419 26.31 -5.55 -12.81
CA GLU A 419 26.92 -6.17 -14.00
C GLU A 419 26.06 -7.29 -14.65
N PHE A 420 24.76 -7.33 -14.36
CA PHE A 420 23.88 -8.38 -14.85
C PHE A 420 23.45 -8.07 -16.28
N SER A 421 24.16 -8.67 -17.24
CA SER A 421 23.72 -8.72 -18.64
C SER A 421 23.47 -10.15 -19.07
N THR A 422 22.46 -10.37 -19.92
CA THR A 422 22.24 -11.66 -20.59
C THR A 422 23.52 -12.17 -21.27
N THR A 423 24.30 -11.26 -21.87
CA THR A 423 25.60 -11.57 -22.49
C THR A 423 26.64 -12.05 -21.47
N GLY A 424 26.72 -11.42 -20.29
CA GLY A 424 27.60 -11.81 -19.21
C GLY A 424 27.23 -13.18 -18.63
N LEU A 425 25.92 -13.45 -18.45
CA LEU A 425 25.44 -14.75 -17.99
C LEU A 425 25.76 -15.88 -18.99
N ILE A 426 25.52 -15.64 -20.29
CA ILE A 426 25.85 -16.60 -21.34
C ILE A 426 27.37 -16.85 -21.41
N ARG A 427 28.18 -15.79 -21.29
CA ARG A 427 29.64 -15.93 -21.23
C ARG A 427 30.06 -16.79 -20.04
N LYS A 428 29.51 -16.53 -18.86
CA LYS A 428 29.77 -17.31 -17.63
C LYS A 428 29.39 -18.79 -17.80
N ILE A 429 28.25 -19.07 -18.44
CA ILE A 429 27.82 -20.45 -18.76
C ILE A 429 28.81 -21.12 -19.73
N ARG A 430 29.27 -20.40 -20.76
CA ARG A 430 30.25 -20.91 -21.73
C ARG A 430 31.65 -21.15 -21.14
N THR A 431 32.02 -20.46 -20.06
CA THR A 431 33.31 -20.66 -19.36
C THR A 431 33.27 -21.71 -18.24
N LEU A 432 32.11 -22.35 -17.99
CA LEU A 432 31.96 -23.44 -17.02
C LEU A 432 32.16 -24.84 -17.65
N GLN A 433 32.49 -24.88 -18.95
CA GLN A 433 33.01 -26.06 -19.66
C GLN A 433 34.53 -26.04 -19.60
#